data_AF-A0AAD5CFK1-F1
#
_entry.id   AF-A0AAD5CFK1-F1
#
_cell.length_a   1.000
_cell.length_b   1.000
_cell.length_c   1.000
_cell.angle_alpha   90.00
_cell.angle_beta   90.00
_cell.angle_gamma   90.00
#
_symmetry.space_group_name_H-M   'P 1'
#
loop_
_entity.id
_entity.type
_entity.pdbx_description
1 polymer ?
#
loop_
_entity_poly.entity_id
_entity_poly.type
_entity_poly.pdbx_seq_one_letter_code
_entity_poly.pdbx_strand_id
1 'polypeptide(L)'
;MAIQQQPPPRTATADLFGDPIDSHPLWFKQSSFLDPNFDSESYISDLRTFVPFETLRSELQSHLSSLKHELVELINRDYADFVNLSTKLVDVDAAVLRMRAPLIEIRDKILGFREAVEGSLVSLQSGLRQRAEASAAREILELLIDTSHVVSKVEKLIKELHSVPVDGSNGDLHTAEKGHLSNGLSIQNAEIGTNLRETQSMLLERIASEMNRLKFYFAHAKNLPFIENMEKRIQSASSLLDTSLGHCFVDGLVHKDENAVYNCLRAYAAVDNTKNAEEVFRSTVVAPLVQKVIPYTSSGAVGGPTGDELEEDYKQIKHLIAENCTFLLKISSTENSGLHVFSFLANSILKEVLYAIKEGKPGAFSPGRPTEFLRNYKAS
;
A
#
# COMPACT_ATOMS: atom_id res chain seq x y z
N MET A 1 -74.62 19.32 42.13
CA MET A 1 -74.42 20.39 43.12
C MET A 1 -73.35 21.31 42.60
N ALA A 2 -73.76 22.51 42.20
CA ALA A 2 -72.93 23.47 41.49
C ALA A 2 -71.87 24.07 42.42
N ILE A 3 -70.62 24.04 41.96
CA ILE A 3 -69.47 24.70 42.59
C ILE A 3 -69.64 26.20 42.36
N GLN A 4 -69.97 26.91 43.43
CA GLN A 4 -70.12 28.36 43.45
C GLN A 4 -68.72 28.98 43.45
N GLN A 5 -68.26 29.42 42.28
CA GLN A 5 -67.01 30.18 42.12
C GLN A 5 -67.18 31.55 42.79
N GLN A 6 -66.51 31.77 43.93
CA GLN A 6 -66.26 33.12 44.45
C GLN A 6 -65.18 33.79 43.57
N PRO A 7 -65.33 35.09 43.23
CA PRO A 7 -64.33 35.80 42.44
C PRO A 7 -63.04 35.99 43.26
N PRO A 8 -61.86 36.04 42.61
CA PRO A 8 -60.59 36.24 43.30
C PRO A 8 -60.56 37.62 43.99
N PRO A 9 -59.77 37.80 45.06
CA PRO A 9 -59.54 39.12 45.63
C PRO A 9 -58.94 39.99 44.54
N ARG A 10 -59.51 41.19 44.35
CA ARG A 10 -58.98 42.19 43.41
C ARG A 10 -57.57 42.54 43.87
N THR A 11 -56.58 41.87 43.28
CA THR A 11 -55.18 42.25 43.33
C THR A 11 -55.08 43.68 42.81
N ALA A 12 -54.69 44.60 43.69
CA ALA A 12 -54.21 45.90 43.27
C ALA A 12 -53.09 45.64 42.25
N THR A 13 -53.27 46.17 41.06
CA THR A 13 -52.37 46.06 39.91
C THR A 13 -50.98 46.58 40.32
N ALA A 14 -50.05 45.66 40.53
CA ALA A 14 -48.63 45.94 40.57
C ALA A 14 -48.19 46.30 39.15
N ASP A 15 -47.81 47.56 38.94
CA ASP A 15 -47.17 48.00 37.71
C ASP A 15 -45.66 47.68 37.83
N LEU A 16 -45.14 46.96 36.84
CA LEU A 16 -43.90 46.19 36.90
C LEU A 16 -42.60 47.05 36.93
N PHE A 17 -42.72 48.38 36.90
CA PHE A 17 -41.62 49.37 37.03
C PHE A 17 -42.13 50.71 37.60
N GLY A 18 -43.02 50.68 38.59
CA GLY A 18 -43.48 51.86 39.31
C GLY A 18 -43.19 51.70 40.80
N ASP A 19 -42.56 52.71 41.41
CA ASP A 19 -42.53 52.84 42.87
C ASP A 19 -43.93 52.56 43.44
N PRO A 20 -44.05 51.90 44.61
CA PRO A 20 -45.35 51.68 45.23
C PRO A 20 -46.04 53.04 45.28
N ILE A 21 -47.18 53.16 44.60
CA ILE A 21 -47.98 54.38 44.68
C ILE A 21 -48.41 54.42 46.14
N ASP A 22 -47.66 55.18 46.94
CA ASP A 22 -48.02 55.51 48.30
C ASP A 22 -49.48 55.93 48.22
N SER A 23 -50.35 55.16 48.86
CA SER A 23 -51.78 55.49 48.99
C SER A 23 -51.99 56.78 49.79
N HIS A 24 -50.89 57.39 50.24
CA HIS A 24 -50.82 58.64 50.94
C HIS A 24 -50.71 59.82 49.97
N PRO A 25 -51.23 60.99 50.37
CA PRO A 25 -51.09 62.20 49.58
C PRO A 25 -49.63 62.54 49.27
N LEU A 26 -49.35 63.10 48.09
CA LEU A 26 -47.99 63.47 47.63
C LEU A 26 -47.21 64.41 48.55
N TRP A 27 -47.90 65.07 49.49
CA TRP A 27 -47.29 65.93 50.52
C TRP A 27 -46.79 65.14 51.74
N PHE A 28 -47.23 63.90 51.92
CA PHE A 28 -46.85 63.06 53.05
C PHE A 28 -45.63 62.21 52.69
N LYS A 29 -44.44 62.68 53.06
CA LYS A 29 -43.18 61.97 52.77
C LYS A 29 -42.81 61.04 53.93
N GLN A 30 -43.14 59.76 53.79
CA GLN A 30 -42.79 58.76 54.81
C GLN A 30 -41.28 58.62 55.01
N SER A 31 -40.49 58.81 53.95
CA SER A 31 -39.03 58.74 53.98
C SER A 31 -38.38 59.74 54.93
N SER A 32 -39.03 60.88 55.19
CA SER A 32 -38.54 61.87 56.15
C SER A 32 -38.50 61.33 57.59
N PHE A 33 -39.34 60.33 57.94
CA PHE A 33 -39.32 59.71 59.27
C PHE A 33 -38.11 58.78 59.49
N LEU A 34 -37.38 58.42 58.43
CA LEU A 34 -36.18 57.58 58.51
C LEU A 34 -34.90 58.40 58.71
N ASP A 35 -34.98 59.73 58.59
CA ASP A 35 -33.83 60.62 58.72
C ASP A 35 -33.37 60.73 60.19
N PRO A 36 -32.07 60.54 60.49
CA PRO A 36 -31.57 60.55 61.88
C PRO A 36 -31.61 61.93 62.55
N ASN A 37 -31.75 63.01 61.77
CA ASN A 37 -31.92 64.39 62.26
C ASN A 37 -33.36 64.89 62.12
N PHE A 38 -34.33 63.98 62.00
CA PHE A 38 -35.73 64.34 61.85
C PHE A 38 -36.22 65.15 63.05
N ASP A 39 -36.69 66.36 62.79
CA ASP A 39 -37.37 67.20 63.77
C ASP A 39 -38.86 67.27 63.45
N SER A 40 -39.66 66.82 64.41
CA SER A 40 -41.12 66.74 64.28
C SER A 40 -41.79 68.11 64.27
N GLU A 41 -41.21 69.12 64.95
CA GLU A 41 -41.82 70.45 65.03
C GLU A 41 -41.67 71.23 63.73
N SER A 42 -40.48 71.23 63.12
CA SER A 42 -40.25 71.82 61.79
C SER A 42 -41.05 71.14 60.70
N TYR A 43 -41.09 69.79 60.68
CA TYR A 43 -41.86 69.03 59.68
C TYR A 43 -43.36 69.34 59.72
N ILE A 44 -43.97 69.41 60.90
CA ILE A 44 -45.39 69.76 61.06
C ILE A 44 -45.64 71.23 60.71
N SER A 45 -44.73 72.13 61.08
CA SER A 45 -44.85 73.57 60.80
C SER A 45 -44.84 73.86 59.30
N ASP A 46 -43.94 73.21 58.56
CA ASP A 46 -43.84 73.33 57.11
C ASP A 46 -45.11 72.79 56.41
N LEU A 47 -45.62 71.63 56.82
CA LEU A 47 -46.82 71.04 56.23
C LEU A 47 -48.12 71.78 56.58
N ARG A 48 -48.19 72.42 57.75
CA ARG A 48 -49.35 73.20 58.19
C ARG A 48 -49.62 74.43 57.33
N THR A 49 -48.62 74.91 56.59
CA THR A 49 -48.81 76.02 55.63
C THR A 49 -49.65 75.64 54.42
N PHE A 50 -49.75 74.35 54.10
CA PHE A 50 -50.46 73.85 52.91
C PHE A 50 -51.56 72.83 53.22
N VAL A 51 -51.64 72.26 54.44
CA VAL A 51 -52.58 71.18 54.80
C VAL A 51 -53.26 71.45 56.17
N PRO A 52 -54.59 71.24 56.31
CA PRO A 52 -55.28 71.32 57.59
C PRO A 52 -54.75 70.31 58.61
N PHE A 53 -54.61 70.75 59.87
CA PHE A 53 -54.02 69.93 60.94
C PHE A 53 -54.76 68.61 61.19
N GLU A 54 -56.09 68.61 61.09
CA GLU A 54 -56.89 67.39 61.28
C GLU A 54 -56.59 66.32 60.22
N THR A 55 -56.35 66.73 58.97
CA THR A 55 -56.00 65.83 57.87
C THR A 55 -54.58 65.28 58.05
N LEU A 56 -53.63 66.10 58.51
CA LEU A 56 -52.28 65.65 58.85
C LEU A 56 -52.31 64.62 60.00
N ARG A 57 -53.10 64.89 61.04
CA ARG A 57 -53.26 64.00 62.19
C ARG A 57 -53.87 62.66 61.81
N SER A 58 -54.91 62.66 60.97
CA SER A 58 -55.54 61.42 60.50
C SER A 58 -54.59 60.58 59.65
N GLU A 59 -53.81 61.20 58.76
CA GLU A 59 -52.83 60.49 57.94
C GLU A 59 -51.68 59.91 58.76
N LEU A 60 -51.14 60.66 59.73
CA LEU A 60 -50.11 60.15 60.66
C LEU A 60 -50.61 58.96 61.48
N GLN A 61 -51.85 59.02 61.97
CA GLN A 61 -52.43 57.94 62.75
C GLN A 61 -52.75 56.72 61.89
N SER A 62 -53.19 56.93 60.65
CA SER A 62 -53.37 55.88 59.63
C SER A 62 -52.05 55.18 59.35
N HIS A 63 -51.00 55.94 59.04
CA HIS A 63 -49.65 55.42 58.79
C HIS A 63 -49.10 54.62 59.98
N LEU A 64 -49.23 55.12 61.20
CA LEU A 64 -48.82 54.39 62.41
C LEU A 64 -49.58 53.07 62.58
N SER A 65 -50.88 53.05 62.30
CA SER A 65 -51.69 51.84 62.39
C SER A 65 -51.31 50.81 61.31
N SER A 66 -51.03 51.28 60.09
CA SER A 66 -50.53 50.45 58.99
C SER A 66 -49.18 49.82 59.34
N LEU A 67 -48.23 50.62 59.83
CA LEU A 67 -46.90 50.14 60.21
C LEU A 67 -46.95 49.11 61.35
N LYS A 68 -47.83 49.31 62.33
CA LYS A 68 -48.05 48.32 63.41
C LYS A 68 -48.63 47.01 62.88
N HIS A 69 -49.57 47.10 61.94
CA HIS A 69 -50.15 45.91 61.32
C HIS A 69 -49.09 45.17 60.50
N GLU A 70 -48.32 45.89 59.68
CA GLU A 70 -47.23 45.34 58.86
C GLU A 70 -46.15 44.68 59.73
N LEU A 71 -45.77 45.28 60.86
CA LEU A 71 -44.82 44.66 61.80
C LEU A 71 -45.33 43.31 62.33
N VAL A 72 -46.61 43.24 62.72
CA VAL A 72 -47.22 42.01 63.21
C VAL A 72 -47.33 40.97 62.10
N GLU A 73 -47.69 41.38 60.89
CA GLU A 73 -47.71 40.48 59.72
C GLU A 73 -46.31 39.96 59.39
N LEU A 74 -45.29 40.81 59.40
CA LEU A 74 -43.91 40.41 59.13
C LEU A 74 -43.40 39.41 60.18
N ILE A 75 -43.64 39.68 61.46
CA ILE A 75 -43.30 38.76 62.55
C ILE A 75 -44.02 37.43 62.37
N ASN A 76 -45.33 37.44 62.10
CA ASN A 76 -46.11 36.21 61.97
C ASN A 76 -45.75 35.40 60.71
N ARG A 77 -45.47 36.08 59.59
CA ARG A 77 -45.00 35.46 58.33
C ARG A 77 -43.68 34.77 58.55
N ASP A 78 -42.71 35.50 59.08
CA ASP A 78 -41.35 34.99 59.22
C ASP A 78 -41.28 33.95 60.36
N TYR A 79 -42.13 34.05 61.40
CA TYR A 79 -42.23 33.04 62.46
C TYR A 79 -42.61 31.65 61.95
N ALA A 80 -43.58 31.56 61.04
CA ALA A 80 -43.98 30.29 60.44
C ALA A 80 -42.84 29.65 59.64
N ASP A 81 -42.09 30.47 58.91
CA ASP A 81 -40.94 30.03 58.12
C ASP A 81 -39.77 29.59 59.01
N PHE A 82 -39.47 30.32 60.08
CA PHE A 82 -38.41 29.95 61.04
C PHE A 82 -38.70 28.62 61.74
N VAL A 83 -39.96 28.38 62.16
CA VAL A 83 -40.35 27.12 62.82
C VAL A 83 -40.33 25.94 61.83
N ASN A 84 -40.76 26.16 60.59
CA ASN A 84 -40.72 25.14 59.54
C ASN A 84 -39.28 24.78 59.17
N LEU A 85 -38.38 25.77 59.10
CA LEU A 85 -36.97 25.55 58.82
C LEU A 85 -36.27 24.84 59.98
N SER A 86 -36.55 25.24 61.23
CA SER A 86 -35.94 24.61 62.40
C SER A 86 -36.35 23.15 62.55
N THR A 87 -37.62 22.83 62.29
CA THR A 87 -38.12 21.44 62.35
C THR A 87 -37.54 20.57 61.24
N LYS A 88 -37.43 21.09 60.02
CA LYS A 88 -36.80 20.35 58.90
C LYS A 88 -35.30 20.13 59.09
N LEU A 89 -34.58 21.11 59.65
CA LEU A 89 -33.13 21.02 59.88
C LEU A 89 -32.74 19.92 60.88
N VAL A 90 -33.57 19.66 61.88
CA VAL A 90 -33.31 18.65 62.92
C VAL A 90 -33.17 17.24 62.33
N ASP A 91 -33.94 16.92 61.28
CA ASP A 91 -33.92 15.59 60.65
C ASP A 91 -32.84 15.43 59.57
N VAL A 92 -32.17 16.51 59.16
CA VAL A 92 -31.13 16.47 58.11
C VAL A 92 -29.96 15.62 58.56
N ASP A 93 -29.50 15.75 59.81
CA ASP A 93 -28.37 14.97 60.33
C ASP A 93 -28.67 13.46 60.31
N ALA A 94 -29.89 13.07 60.69
CA ALA A 94 -30.33 11.67 60.63
C ALA A 94 -30.44 11.16 59.18
N ALA A 95 -30.89 11.99 58.24
CA ALA A 95 -30.91 11.65 56.82
C ALA A 95 -29.48 11.48 56.26
N VAL A 96 -28.55 12.37 56.60
CA VAL A 96 -27.14 12.30 56.19
C VAL A 96 -26.48 11.03 56.73
N LEU A 97 -26.70 10.69 58.00
CA LEU A 97 -26.18 9.46 58.60
C LEU A 97 -26.71 8.21 57.91
N ARG A 98 -28.01 8.18 57.56
CA ARG A 98 -28.61 7.06 56.80
C ARG A 98 -28.07 6.94 55.38
N MET A 99 -27.77 8.05 54.71
CA MET A 99 -27.24 8.06 53.34
C MET A 99 -25.76 7.68 53.26
N ARG A 100 -24.99 7.90 54.34
CA ARG A 100 -23.55 7.64 54.35
C ARG A 100 -23.18 6.21 54.00
N ALA A 101 -23.85 5.22 54.60
CA ALA A 101 -23.53 3.81 54.36
C ALA A 101 -23.86 3.35 52.91
N PRO A 102 -25.07 3.61 52.35
CA PRO A 102 -25.36 3.29 50.96
C PRO A 102 -24.43 3.98 49.95
N LEU A 103 -24.02 5.23 50.20
CA LEU A 103 -23.09 5.94 49.32
C LEU A 103 -21.70 5.32 49.32
N ILE A 104 -21.22 4.86 50.48
CA ILE A 104 -19.95 4.13 50.58
C ILE A 104 -20.06 2.79 49.85
N GLU A 105 -21.15 2.04 50.06
CA GLU A 105 -21.36 0.75 49.39
C GLU A 105 -21.40 0.88 47.86
N ILE A 106 -22.10 1.90 47.34
CA ILE A 106 -22.15 2.19 45.91
C ILE A 106 -20.76 2.57 45.40
N ARG A 107 -20.02 3.41 46.13
CA ARG A 107 -18.64 3.77 45.77
C ARG A 107 -17.76 2.53 45.67
N ASP A 108 -17.83 1.64 46.65
CA ASP A 108 -17.00 0.43 46.68
C ASP A 108 -17.38 -0.53 45.55
N LYS A 109 -18.68 -0.68 45.25
CA LYS A 109 -19.15 -1.43 44.07
C LYS A 109 -18.66 -0.85 42.75
N ILE A 110 -18.69 0.49 42.61
CA ILE A 110 -18.18 1.17 41.41
C ILE A 110 -16.67 0.96 41.26
N LEU A 111 -15.92 1.03 42.36
CA LEU A 111 -14.48 0.77 42.35
C LEU A 111 -14.18 -0.68 41.94
N GLY A 112 -14.86 -1.65 42.54
CA GLY A 112 -14.70 -3.07 42.16
C GLY A 112 -15.09 -3.34 40.70
N PHE A 113 -16.16 -2.72 40.20
CA PHE A 113 -16.54 -2.83 38.79
C PHE A 113 -15.48 -2.20 37.87
N ARG A 114 -14.95 -1.03 38.23
CA ARG A 114 -13.88 -0.36 37.49
C ARG A 114 -12.63 -1.24 37.43
N GLU A 115 -12.23 -1.85 38.54
CA GLU A 115 -11.08 -2.76 38.57
C GLU A 115 -11.32 -4.00 37.70
N ALA A 116 -12.52 -4.57 37.71
CA ALA A 116 -12.87 -5.71 36.85
C ALA A 116 -12.86 -5.33 35.35
N VAL A 117 -13.34 -4.14 35.00
CA VAL A 117 -13.31 -3.62 33.63
C VAL A 117 -11.87 -3.35 33.18
N GLU A 118 -11.05 -2.74 34.03
CA GLU A 118 -9.64 -2.49 33.75
C GLU A 118 -8.89 -3.81 33.54
N GLY A 119 -9.11 -4.80 34.40
CA GLY A 119 -8.53 -6.14 34.25
C GLY A 119 -8.96 -6.83 32.95
N SER A 120 -10.23 -6.68 32.57
CA SER A 120 -10.77 -7.20 31.30
C SER A 120 -10.15 -6.50 30.09
N LEU A 121 -9.95 -5.18 30.16
CA LEU A 121 -9.33 -4.39 29.11
C LEU A 121 -7.87 -4.80 28.91
N VAL A 122 -7.10 -4.96 29.98
CA VAL A 122 -5.72 -5.44 29.92
C VAL A 122 -5.63 -6.85 29.32
N SER A 123 -6.53 -7.76 29.73
CA SER A 123 -6.60 -9.11 29.15
C SER A 123 -6.96 -9.11 27.67
N LEU A 124 -7.84 -8.20 27.23
CA LEU A 124 -8.20 -8.07 25.83
C LEU A 124 -7.04 -7.51 25.01
N GLN A 125 -6.35 -6.48 25.51
CA GLN A 125 -5.18 -5.89 24.84
C GLN A 125 -4.04 -6.91 24.71
N SER A 126 -3.76 -7.68 25.75
CA SER A 126 -2.74 -8.73 25.68
C SER A 126 -3.12 -9.83 24.68
N GLY A 127 -4.39 -10.25 24.67
CA GLY A 127 -4.91 -11.22 23.70
C GLY A 127 -4.85 -10.72 22.26
N LEU A 128 -5.19 -9.45 22.01
CA LEU A 128 -5.08 -8.83 20.69
C LEU A 128 -3.63 -8.73 20.23
N ARG A 129 -2.72 -8.37 21.13
CA ARG A 129 -1.29 -8.33 20.84
C ARG A 129 -0.76 -9.72 20.49
N GLN A 130 -1.08 -10.74 21.29
CA GLN A 130 -0.69 -12.12 21.01
C GLN A 130 -1.26 -12.61 19.68
N ARG A 131 -2.51 -12.25 19.35
CA ARG A 131 -3.12 -12.58 18.07
C ARG A 131 -2.39 -11.91 16.90
N ALA A 132 -1.97 -10.66 17.04
CA ALA A 132 -1.22 -9.93 16.01
C ALA A 132 0.18 -10.53 15.81
N GLU A 133 0.89 -10.87 16.90
CA GLU A 133 2.18 -11.57 16.83
C GLU A 133 2.02 -12.95 16.15
N ALA A 134 0.97 -13.71 16.51
CA ALA A 134 0.68 -15.00 15.90
C ALA A 134 0.29 -14.89 14.42
N SER A 135 -0.46 -13.87 14.01
CA SER A 135 -0.80 -13.66 12.60
C SER A 135 0.43 -13.29 11.78
N ALA A 136 1.29 -12.41 12.28
CA ALA A 136 2.55 -12.05 11.61
C ALA A 136 3.48 -13.27 11.47
N ALA A 137 3.61 -14.08 12.53
CA ALA A 137 4.39 -15.32 12.45
C ALA A 137 3.81 -16.31 11.44
N ARG A 138 2.48 -16.43 11.37
CA ARG A 138 1.79 -17.29 10.40
C ARG A 138 2.02 -16.84 8.96
N GLU A 139 1.92 -15.55 8.66
CA GLU A 139 2.18 -15.01 7.33
C GLU A 139 3.61 -15.33 6.86
N ILE A 140 4.59 -15.20 7.77
CA ILE A 140 5.98 -15.59 7.47
C ILE A 140 6.09 -17.09 7.21
N LEU A 141 5.45 -17.94 8.02
CA LEU A 141 5.48 -19.39 7.83
C LEU A 141 4.83 -19.81 6.51
N GLU A 142 3.70 -19.22 6.13
CA GLU A 142 3.04 -19.46 4.85
C GLU A 142 3.97 -19.09 3.69
N LEU A 143 4.64 -17.93 3.77
CA LEU A 143 5.65 -17.52 2.78
C LEU A 143 6.83 -18.50 2.68
N LEU A 144 7.33 -19.01 3.81
CA LEU A 144 8.43 -19.98 3.84
C LEU A 144 8.01 -21.34 3.25
N ILE A 145 6.79 -21.79 3.56
CA ILE A 145 6.21 -23.03 3.02
C ILE A 145 6.05 -22.91 1.50
N ASP A 146 5.47 -21.81 1.01
CA ASP A 146 5.30 -21.55 -0.42
C ASP A 146 6.64 -21.51 -1.13
N THR A 147 7.64 -20.82 -0.57
CA THR A 147 9.01 -20.77 -1.11
C THR A 147 9.61 -22.18 -1.21
N SER A 148 9.46 -23.01 -0.16
CA SER A 148 9.94 -24.40 -0.15
C SER A 148 9.25 -25.27 -1.21
N HIS A 149 7.94 -25.11 -1.38
CA HIS A 149 7.18 -25.81 -2.41
C HIS A 149 7.61 -25.42 -3.82
N VAL A 150 7.83 -24.12 -4.09
CA VAL A 150 8.31 -23.65 -5.39
C VAL A 150 9.71 -24.19 -5.68
N VAL A 151 10.64 -24.14 -4.72
CA VAL A 151 11.99 -24.71 -4.90
C VAL A 151 11.93 -26.20 -5.19
N SER A 152 11.14 -26.95 -4.40
CA SER A 152 10.96 -28.39 -4.61
C SER A 152 10.37 -28.70 -5.98
N LYS A 153 9.46 -27.85 -6.48
CA LYS A 153 8.88 -27.98 -7.82
C LYS A 153 9.93 -27.69 -8.90
N VAL A 154 10.70 -26.62 -8.77
CA VAL A 154 11.81 -26.29 -9.69
C VAL A 154 12.81 -27.43 -9.77
N GLU A 155 13.24 -27.98 -8.63
CA GLU A 155 14.18 -29.11 -8.60
C GLU A 155 13.61 -30.38 -9.22
N LYS A 156 12.31 -30.65 -9.05
CA LYS A 156 11.64 -31.78 -9.73
C LYS A 156 11.61 -31.60 -11.24
N LEU A 157 11.22 -30.41 -11.72
CA LEU A 157 11.21 -30.10 -13.15
C LEU A 157 12.62 -30.17 -13.76
N ILE A 158 13.64 -29.74 -13.02
CA ILE A 158 15.04 -29.87 -13.44
C ILE A 158 15.46 -31.35 -13.51
N LYS A 159 15.06 -32.19 -12.55
CA LYS A 159 15.31 -33.63 -12.63
C LYS A 159 14.61 -34.27 -13.82
N GLU A 160 13.39 -33.85 -14.12
CA GLU A 160 12.65 -34.29 -15.32
C GLU A 160 13.42 -33.91 -16.59
N LEU A 161 13.97 -32.69 -16.66
CA LEU A 161 14.79 -32.23 -17.79
C LEU A 161 16.01 -33.13 -18.04
N HIS A 162 16.69 -33.56 -16.97
CA HIS A 162 17.84 -34.47 -17.07
C HIS A 162 17.46 -35.93 -17.33
N SER A 163 16.21 -36.31 -17.08
CA SER A 163 15.70 -37.67 -17.35
C SER A 163 15.25 -37.88 -18.80
N VAL A 164 15.15 -36.80 -19.58
CA VAL A 164 14.93 -36.88 -21.03
C VAL A 164 16.23 -37.36 -21.68
N PRO A 165 16.27 -38.56 -22.30
CA PRO A 165 17.51 -39.14 -22.78
C PRO A 165 18.13 -38.30 -23.89
N VAL A 166 19.39 -37.92 -23.71
CA VAL A 166 20.30 -37.59 -24.81
C VAL A 166 20.84 -38.92 -25.34
N ASP A 167 20.05 -39.63 -26.14
CA ASP A 167 20.54 -40.81 -26.85
C ASP A 167 20.94 -40.41 -28.28
N GLY A 168 22.25 -40.37 -28.51
CA GLY A 168 22.78 -40.20 -29.85
C GLY A 168 24.26 -39.81 -30.00
N SER A 169 25.18 -40.23 -29.12
CA SER A 169 26.59 -40.38 -29.55
C SER A 169 27.47 -41.17 -28.57
N ASN A 170 28.02 -42.29 -29.07
CA ASN A 170 29.30 -42.95 -28.74
C ASN A 170 29.36 -44.07 -27.69
N GLY A 171 29.19 -45.31 -28.20
CA GLY A 171 30.23 -46.35 -28.21
C GLY A 171 30.45 -47.22 -26.96
N ASP A 172 29.92 -48.45 -26.94
CA ASP A 172 30.73 -49.67 -27.13
C ASP A 172 29.97 -51.01 -27.04
N LEU A 173 30.23 -51.82 -28.07
CA LEU A 173 30.27 -53.28 -28.27
C LEU A 173 29.19 -54.28 -27.75
N HIS A 174 28.69 -55.02 -28.76
CA HIS A 174 28.25 -56.42 -28.82
C HIS A 174 26.82 -56.81 -28.42
N THR A 175 25.97 -57.16 -29.41
CA THR A 175 25.58 -58.56 -29.73
C THR A 175 24.57 -58.64 -30.91
N ALA A 176 24.99 -59.37 -31.95
CA ALA A 176 24.28 -60.21 -32.93
C ALA A 176 22.96 -59.77 -33.63
N GLU A 177 23.11 -59.53 -34.94
CA GLU A 177 22.29 -60.01 -36.08
C GLU A 177 20.80 -60.35 -35.92
N LYS A 178 19.94 -59.63 -36.65
CA LYS A 178 19.22 -60.14 -37.84
C LYS A 178 18.41 -59.03 -38.51
N GLY A 179 18.54 -58.92 -39.83
CA GLY A 179 18.07 -57.77 -40.61
C GLY A 179 16.61 -57.78 -41.03
N HIS A 180 16.17 -56.65 -41.58
CA HIS A 180 15.32 -56.58 -42.76
C HIS A 180 15.30 -55.14 -43.31
N LEU A 181 15.18 -55.03 -44.63
CA LEU A 181 15.15 -53.81 -45.42
C LEU A 181 14.00 -52.86 -45.00
N SER A 182 14.29 -51.57 -44.76
CA SER A 182 13.35 -50.50 -45.11
C SER A 182 14.06 -49.14 -45.28
N ASN A 183 13.99 -48.60 -46.50
CA ASN A 183 14.22 -47.19 -46.77
C ASN A 183 13.06 -46.40 -46.13
N GLY A 184 13.31 -45.76 -44.99
CA GLY A 184 12.32 -44.91 -44.31
C GLY A 184 12.78 -44.23 -43.02
N LEU A 185 14.08 -44.29 -42.68
CA LEU A 185 14.58 -43.89 -41.36
C LEU A 185 14.87 -42.37 -41.21
N SER A 186 14.97 -41.63 -42.31
CA SER A 186 15.40 -40.21 -42.27
C SER A 186 14.29 -39.22 -41.90
N ILE A 187 13.01 -39.57 -42.11
CA ILE A 187 11.88 -38.66 -41.81
C ILE A 187 11.42 -38.82 -40.35
N GLN A 188 11.43 -40.04 -39.81
CA GLN A 188 11.01 -40.28 -38.42
C GLN A 188 12.00 -39.70 -37.39
N ASN A 189 13.30 -39.72 -37.68
CA ASN A 189 14.31 -39.15 -36.78
C ASN A 189 14.22 -37.61 -36.67
N ALA A 190 13.83 -36.92 -37.74
CA ALA A 190 13.63 -35.47 -37.73
C ALA A 190 12.41 -35.08 -36.89
N GLU A 191 11.29 -35.78 -37.07
CA GLU A 191 10.06 -35.54 -36.30
C GLU A 191 10.21 -35.92 -34.81
N ILE A 192 10.92 -37.01 -34.50
CA ILE A 192 11.21 -37.40 -33.10
C ILE A 192 12.14 -36.36 -32.45
N GLY A 193 13.13 -35.86 -33.17
CA GLY A 193 14.06 -34.82 -32.69
C GLY A 193 13.38 -33.46 -32.45
N THR A 194 12.48 -33.02 -33.33
CA THR A 194 11.72 -31.77 -33.14
C THR A 194 10.75 -31.90 -31.95
N ASN A 195 10.06 -33.03 -31.80
CA ASN A 195 9.18 -33.27 -30.65
C ASN A 195 9.95 -33.30 -29.32
N LEU A 196 11.17 -33.85 -29.30
CA LEU A 196 12.02 -33.87 -28.10
C LEU A 196 12.51 -32.46 -27.73
N ARG A 197 12.93 -31.67 -28.72
CA ARG A 197 13.39 -30.29 -28.49
C ARG A 197 12.26 -29.38 -28.05
N GLU A 198 11.09 -29.51 -28.67
CA GLU A 198 9.90 -28.76 -28.27
C GLU A 198 9.51 -29.08 -26.82
N THR A 199 9.46 -30.37 -26.45
CA THR A 199 9.15 -30.77 -25.06
C THR A 199 10.18 -30.29 -24.04
N GLN A 200 11.48 -30.32 -24.38
CA GLN A 200 12.53 -29.73 -23.55
C GLN A 200 12.38 -28.20 -23.42
N SER A 201 12.09 -27.51 -24.52
CA SER A 201 11.90 -26.05 -24.53
C SER A 201 10.69 -25.60 -23.70
N MET A 202 9.59 -26.35 -23.75
CA MET A 202 8.40 -26.11 -22.92
C MET A 202 8.68 -26.32 -21.44
N LEU A 203 9.45 -27.36 -21.11
CA LEU A 203 9.85 -27.62 -19.73
C LEU A 203 10.75 -26.49 -19.19
N LEU A 204 11.67 -25.99 -20.00
CA LEU A 204 12.53 -24.85 -19.66
C LEU A 204 11.72 -23.55 -19.46
N GLU A 205 10.73 -23.27 -20.32
CA GLU A 205 9.81 -22.14 -20.12
C GLU A 205 9.08 -22.26 -18.78
N ARG A 206 8.58 -23.47 -18.46
CA ARG A 206 7.89 -23.73 -17.20
C ARG A 206 8.82 -23.53 -15.99
N ILE A 207 10.05 -24.02 -16.07
CA ILE A 207 11.07 -23.83 -15.01
C ILE A 207 11.37 -22.33 -14.85
N ALA A 208 11.55 -21.60 -15.94
CA ALA A 208 11.81 -20.16 -15.94
C ALA A 208 10.67 -19.35 -15.30
N SER A 209 9.41 -19.71 -15.57
CA SER A 209 8.23 -19.10 -14.95
C SER A 209 8.18 -19.34 -13.43
N GLU A 210 8.47 -20.58 -12.99
CA GLU A 210 8.57 -20.90 -11.55
C GLU A 210 9.77 -20.22 -10.88
N MET A 211 10.88 -20.05 -11.59
CA MET A 211 12.06 -19.32 -11.11
C MET A 211 11.75 -17.83 -10.93
N ASN A 212 10.98 -17.23 -11.84
CA ASN A 212 10.51 -15.85 -11.67
C ASN A 212 9.60 -15.70 -10.43
N ARG A 213 8.68 -16.65 -10.24
CA ARG A 213 7.83 -16.70 -9.03
C ARG A 213 8.68 -16.83 -7.76
N LEU A 214 9.74 -17.62 -7.81
CA LEU A 214 10.67 -17.78 -6.69
C LEU A 214 11.44 -16.49 -6.38
N LYS A 215 11.89 -15.77 -7.41
CA LYS A 215 12.51 -14.44 -7.28
C LYS A 215 11.57 -13.45 -6.58
N PHE A 216 10.27 -13.49 -6.88
CA PHE A 216 9.26 -12.69 -6.20
C PHE A 216 9.16 -13.02 -4.70
N TYR A 217 9.04 -14.31 -4.34
CA TYR A 217 8.95 -14.71 -2.93
C TYR A 217 10.21 -14.33 -2.14
N PHE A 218 11.40 -14.49 -2.74
CA PHE A 218 12.68 -14.14 -2.12
C PHE A 218 12.81 -12.63 -1.87
N ALA A 219 12.28 -11.80 -2.76
CA ALA A 219 12.25 -10.35 -2.58
C ALA A 219 11.41 -9.92 -1.36
N HIS A 220 10.34 -10.67 -1.05
CA HIS A 220 9.45 -10.42 0.09
C HIS A 220 9.96 -11.02 1.40
N ALA A 221 10.80 -12.05 1.33
CA ALA A 221 11.21 -12.80 2.50
C ALA A 221 12.58 -12.36 3.08
N LYS A 222 13.23 -11.32 2.51
CA LYS A 222 14.59 -10.88 2.87
C LYS A 222 14.87 -10.85 4.39
N ASN A 223 16.05 -11.35 4.79
CA ASN A 223 16.61 -11.37 6.15
C ASN A 223 16.24 -12.58 7.06
N LEU A 224 15.84 -13.73 6.51
CA LEU A 224 15.61 -14.96 7.29
C LEU A 224 16.74 -16.00 7.06
N PRO A 225 17.28 -16.65 8.11
CA PRO A 225 18.34 -17.67 7.95
C PRO A 225 17.96 -18.86 7.06
N PHE A 226 16.67 -19.21 7.02
CA PHE A 226 16.15 -20.26 6.13
C PHE A 226 16.41 -19.96 4.65
N ILE A 227 16.36 -18.67 4.30
CA ILE A 227 16.50 -18.20 2.92
C ILE A 227 17.94 -18.31 2.46
N GLU A 228 18.92 -18.06 3.32
CA GLU A 228 20.35 -18.23 3.00
C GLU A 228 20.68 -19.68 2.61
N ASN A 229 20.07 -20.66 3.29
CA ASN A 229 20.22 -22.07 2.92
C ASN A 229 19.56 -22.37 1.56
N MET A 230 18.39 -21.77 1.32
CA MET A 230 17.68 -21.96 0.06
C MET A 230 18.38 -21.25 -1.11
N GLU A 231 19.03 -20.12 -0.85
CA GLU A 231 19.72 -19.31 -1.85
C GLU A 231 20.75 -20.12 -2.62
N LYS A 232 21.56 -20.94 -1.94
CA LYS A 232 22.55 -21.81 -2.60
C LYS A 232 21.89 -22.81 -3.56
N ARG A 233 20.76 -23.39 -3.16
CA ARG A 233 20.00 -24.34 -4.00
C ARG A 233 19.39 -23.63 -5.21
N ILE A 234 18.90 -22.41 -5.02
CA ILE A 234 18.33 -21.58 -6.08
C ILE A 234 19.40 -21.12 -7.06
N GLN A 235 20.56 -20.68 -6.58
CA GLN A 235 21.71 -20.31 -7.42
C GLN A 235 22.18 -21.50 -8.27
N SER A 236 22.25 -22.70 -7.67
CA SER A 236 22.51 -23.95 -8.38
C SER A 236 21.46 -24.20 -9.49
N ALA A 237 20.17 -24.12 -9.15
CA ALA A 237 19.08 -24.30 -10.10
C ALA A 237 19.06 -23.23 -11.22
N SER A 238 19.41 -21.98 -10.90
CA SER A 238 19.52 -20.87 -11.86
C SER A 238 20.65 -21.11 -12.84
N SER A 239 21.85 -21.46 -12.34
CA SER A 239 23.01 -21.77 -13.20
C SER A 239 22.71 -22.93 -14.16
N LEU A 240 22.01 -23.94 -13.67
CA LEU A 240 21.62 -25.10 -14.48
C LEU A 240 20.53 -24.75 -15.50
N LEU A 241 19.56 -23.91 -15.13
CA LEU A 241 18.57 -23.35 -16.05
C LEU A 241 19.25 -22.53 -17.14
N ASP A 242 20.16 -21.61 -16.79
CA ASP A 242 20.87 -20.76 -17.75
C ASP A 242 21.69 -21.59 -18.74
N THR A 243 22.38 -22.63 -18.24
CA THR A 243 23.18 -23.55 -19.07
C THR A 243 22.28 -24.36 -20.02
N SER A 244 21.22 -24.97 -19.48
CA SER A 244 20.31 -25.81 -20.27
C SER A 244 19.50 -24.99 -21.29
N LEU A 245 19.09 -23.78 -20.90
CA LEU A 245 18.39 -22.84 -21.76
C LEU A 245 19.30 -22.36 -22.89
N GLY A 246 20.58 -22.07 -22.60
CA GLY A 246 21.57 -21.76 -23.61
C GLY A 246 21.76 -22.88 -24.63
N HIS A 247 21.93 -24.13 -24.18
CA HIS A 247 22.06 -25.28 -25.06
C HIS A 247 20.80 -25.51 -25.92
N CYS A 248 19.61 -25.47 -25.32
CA CYS A 248 18.34 -25.66 -26.05
C CYS A 248 18.11 -24.54 -27.06
N PHE A 249 18.48 -23.30 -26.73
CA PHE A 249 18.36 -22.16 -27.64
C PHE A 249 19.32 -22.26 -28.82
N VAL A 250 20.59 -22.63 -28.59
CA VAL A 250 21.57 -22.90 -29.66
C VAL A 250 21.06 -24.02 -30.58
N ASP A 251 20.58 -25.12 -29.99
CA ASP A 251 20.08 -26.26 -30.74
C ASP A 251 18.84 -25.90 -31.59
N GLY A 252 17.92 -25.10 -31.04
CA GLY A 252 16.77 -24.55 -31.77
C GLY A 252 17.18 -23.60 -32.91
N LEU A 253 18.20 -22.76 -32.71
CA LEU A 253 18.72 -21.86 -33.74
C LEU A 253 19.40 -22.60 -34.89
N VAL A 254 20.20 -23.64 -34.59
CA VAL A 254 20.90 -24.44 -35.60
C VAL A 254 19.92 -25.19 -36.51
N HIS A 255 18.84 -25.71 -35.92
CA HIS A 255 17.85 -26.50 -36.64
C HIS A 255 16.66 -25.68 -37.17
N LYS A 256 16.64 -24.36 -36.94
CA LYS A 256 15.56 -23.43 -37.31
C LYS A 256 14.18 -23.88 -36.81
N ASP A 257 14.12 -24.39 -35.58
CA ASP A 257 12.88 -24.81 -34.93
C ASP A 257 12.19 -23.60 -34.29
N GLU A 258 11.11 -23.13 -34.91
CA GLU A 258 10.40 -21.91 -34.49
C GLU A 258 9.77 -22.05 -33.10
N ASN A 259 9.22 -23.22 -32.76
CA ASN A 259 8.53 -23.44 -31.48
C ASN A 259 9.53 -23.51 -30.33
N ALA A 260 10.64 -24.25 -30.52
CA ALA A 260 11.69 -24.34 -29.51
C ALA A 260 12.31 -22.97 -29.22
N VAL A 261 12.63 -22.21 -30.28
CA VAL A 261 13.16 -20.85 -30.16
C VAL A 261 12.17 -19.94 -29.45
N TYR A 262 10.89 -19.97 -29.81
CA TYR A 262 9.86 -19.15 -29.16
C TYR A 262 9.73 -19.44 -27.66
N ASN A 263 9.69 -20.72 -27.26
CA ASN A 263 9.62 -21.12 -25.86
C ASN A 263 10.88 -20.71 -25.08
N CYS A 264 12.06 -20.85 -25.68
CA CYS A 264 13.32 -20.39 -25.09
C CYS A 264 13.35 -18.87 -24.90
N LEU A 265 12.85 -18.09 -25.87
CA LEU A 265 12.78 -16.63 -25.74
C LEU A 265 11.82 -16.20 -24.62
N ARG A 266 10.68 -16.90 -24.48
CA ARG A 266 9.76 -16.69 -23.35
C ARG A 266 10.41 -17.04 -22.01
N ALA A 267 11.20 -18.12 -21.97
CA ALA A 267 11.97 -18.48 -20.79
C ALA A 267 13.01 -17.39 -20.43
N TYR A 268 13.76 -16.87 -21.40
CA TYR A 268 14.71 -15.77 -21.19
C TYR A 268 14.03 -14.48 -20.72
N ALA A 269 12.85 -14.16 -21.26
CA ALA A 269 12.05 -13.02 -20.81
C ALA A 269 11.55 -13.21 -19.36
N ALA A 270 11.13 -14.43 -19.00
CA ALA A 270 10.66 -14.74 -17.64
C ALA A 270 11.77 -14.62 -16.59
N VAL A 271 13.02 -15.00 -16.92
CA VAL A 271 14.17 -14.89 -16.01
C VAL A 271 14.79 -13.47 -16.02
N ASP A 272 14.35 -12.58 -16.91
CA ASP A 272 14.92 -11.25 -17.13
C ASP A 272 16.39 -11.31 -17.61
N ASN A 273 16.73 -12.32 -18.42
CA ASN A 273 18.07 -12.55 -18.96
C ASN A 273 18.12 -12.32 -20.48
N THR A 274 17.66 -11.14 -20.91
CA THR A 274 17.48 -10.80 -22.34
C THR A 274 18.81 -10.62 -23.08
N LYS A 275 19.80 -10.03 -22.40
CA LYS A 275 21.15 -9.79 -22.95
C LYS A 275 21.87 -11.09 -23.32
N ASN A 276 21.72 -12.13 -22.50
CA ASN A 276 22.36 -13.42 -22.77
C ASN A 276 21.77 -14.06 -24.04
N ALA A 277 20.45 -14.03 -24.22
CA ALA A 277 19.81 -14.51 -25.45
C ALA A 277 20.32 -13.79 -26.70
N GLU A 278 20.46 -12.45 -26.63
CA GLU A 278 21.00 -11.64 -27.73
C GLU A 278 22.47 -11.99 -28.04
N GLU A 279 23.30 -12.23 -27.02
CA GLU A 279 24.71 -12.57 -27.18
C GLU A 279 24.90 -14.02 -27.68
N VAL A 280 24.06 -14.96 -27.25
CA VAL A 280 24.05 -16.34 -27.77
C VAL A 280 23.65 -16.34 -29.24
N PHE A 281 22.63 -15.58 -29.64
CA PHE A 281 22.26 -15.44 -31.04
C PHE A 281 23.38 -14.80 -31.87
N ARG A 282 24.01 -13.76 -31.33
CA ARG A 282 25.17 -13.08 -31.93
C ARG A 282 26.31 -14.05 -32.22
N SER A 283 26.74 -14.78 -31.20
CA SER A 283 27.90 -15.70 -31.30
C SER A 283 27.61 -16.96 -32.12
N THR A 284 26.39 -17.49 -32.06
CA THR A 284 26.03 -18.78 -32.67
C THR A 284 25.65 -18.64 -34.14
N VAL A 285 24.88 -17.61 -34.50
CA VAL A 285 24.33 -17.46 -35.85
C VAL A 285 25.00 -16.32 -36.59
N VAL A 286 25.12 -15.13 -35.98
CA VAL A 286 25.57 -13.93 -36.69
C VAL A 286 27.09 -13.94 -36.92
N ALA A 287 27.89 -14.24 -35.90
CA ALA A 287 29.36 -14.26 -35.99
C ALA A 287 29.90 -15.17 -37.10
N PRO A 288 29.47 -16.46 -37.23
CA PRO A 288 29.95 -17.30 -38.32
C PRO A 288 29.43 -16.86 -39.70
N LEU A 289 28.27 -16.20 -39.79
CA LEU A 289 27.77 -15.64 -41.04
C LEU A 289 28.57 -14.41 -41.48
N VAL A 290 28.88 -13.51 -40.55
CA VAL A 290 29.65 -12.29 -40.82
C VAL A 290 31.11 -12.64 -41.10
N GLN A 291 31.70 -13.62 -40.40
CA GLN A 291 33.06 -14.09 -40.66
C GLN A 291 33.25 -14.69 -42.08
N LYS A 292 32.19 -15.23 -42.68
CA LYS A 292 32.22 -15.68 -44.09
C LYS A 292 32.35 -14.53 -45.09
N VAL A 293 31.87 -13.33 -44.73
CA VAL A 293 31.94 -12.13 -45.57
C VAL A 293 33.19 -11.31 -45.27
N ILE A 294 33.50 -11.13 -43.99
CA ILE A 294 34.67 -10.39 -43.51
C ILE A 294 35.52 -11.31 -42.62
N PRO A 295 36.54 -11.99 -43.18
CA PRO A 295 37.43 -12.82 -42.38
C PRO A 295 38.26 -11.98 -41.41
N TYR A 296 38.40 -12.43 -40.16
CA TYR A 296 39.26 -11.82 -39.14
C TYR A 296 40.78 -11.92 -39.44
N THR A 297 41.15 -12.42 -40.62
CA THR A 297 42.53 -12.58 -41.06
C THR A 297 42.75 -11.85 -42.38
N SER A 298 43.28 -10.63 -42.32
CA SER A 298 44.24 -10.21 -43.33
C SER A 298 45.62 -10.18 -42.68
N SER A 299 46.33 -11.28 -42.95
CA SER A 299 47.78 -11.37 -42.89
C SER A 299 48.39 -10.07 -43.41
N GLY A 300 49.40 -9.56 -42.70
CA GLY A 300 50.24 -8.48 -43.19
C GLY A 300 50.89 -8.87 -44.51
N ALA A 301 50.31 -8.45 -45.62
CA ALA A 301 50.91 -8.49 -46.94
C ALA A 301 50.33 -7.36 -47.80
N VAL A 302 50.92 -6.19 -47.61
CA VAL A 302 51.30 -5.20 -48.64
C VAL A 302 50.59 -5.30 -50.00
N GLY A 303 49.83 -4.25 -50.34
CA GLY A 303 49.80 -3.68 -51.69
C GLY A 303 48.90 -4.35 -52.74
N GLY A 304 47.62 -3.98 -52.74
CA GLY A 304 46.72 -4.17 -53.89
C GLY A 304 45.53 -3.20 -53.81
N PRO A 305 45.11 -2.54 -54.90
CA PRO A 305 44.08 -1.49 -54.89
C PRO A 305 42.64 -2.04 -54.91
N THR A 306 42.41 -3.23 -54.35
CA THR A 306 41.13 -3.93 -54.43
C THR A 306 40.80 -4.54 -53.06
N GLY A 307 39.79 -4.02 -52.36
CA GLY A 307 39.17 -4.80 -51.28
C GLY A 307 38.47 -4.08 -50.12
N ASP A 308 38.55 -2.75 -49.98
CA ASP A 308 37.82 -2.02 -48.90
C ASP A 308 36.46 -1.48 -49.38
N GLU A 309 35.75 -2.25 -50.22
CA GLU A 309 34.39 -1.91 -50.68
C GLU A 309 33.35 -2.47 -49.71
N LEU A 310 33.03 -1.69 -48.67
CA LEU A 310 31.98 -2.02 -47.70
C LEU A 310 30.60 -2.17 -48.35
N GLU A 311 30.36 -1.58 -49.52
CA GLU A 311 29.07 -1.63 -50.20
C GLU A 311 28.67 -3.06 -50.61
N GLU A 312 29.60 -3.84 -51.17
CA GLU A 312 29.34 -5.24 -51.54
C GLU A 312 29.28 -6.14 -50.29
N ASP A 313 30.11 -5.86 -49.27
CA ASP A 313 30.04 -6.55 -47.99
C ASP A 313 28.66 -6.34 -47.33
N TYR A 314 28.13 -5.10 -47.34
CA TYR A 314 26.79 -4.80 -46.83
C TYR A 314 25.68 -5.49 -47.63
N LYS A 315 25.80 -5.56 -48.97
CA LYS A 315 24.83 -6.30 -49.80
C LYS A 315 24.84 -7.79 -49.47
N GLN A 316 26.01 -8.39 -49.31
CA GLN A 316 26.15 -9.81 -48.93
C GLN A 316 25.63 -10.08 -47.51
N ILE A 317 25.97 -9.22 -46.54
CA ILE A 317 25.46 -9.31 -45.16
C ILE A 317 23.93 -9.17 -45.14
N LYS A 318 23.36 -8.23 -45.90
CA LYS A 318 21.91 -8.04 -45.99
C LYS A 318 21.21 -9.27 -46.58
N HIS A 319 21.79 -9.91 -47.59
CA HIS A 319 21.27 -11.17 -48.13
C HIS A 319 21.32 -12.31 -47.11
N LEU A 320 22.44 -12.48 -46.40
CA LEU A 320 22.60 -13.53 -45.39
C LEU A 320 21.68 -13.34 -44.19
N ILE A 321 21.45 -12.09 -43.76
CA ILE A 321 20.45 -11.75 -42.73
C ILE A 321 19.04 -12.07 -43.22
N ALA A 322 18.71 -11.74 -44.47
CA ALA A 322 17.41 -12.02 -45.06
C ALA A 322 17.11 -13.53 -45.13
N GLU A 323 18.13 -14.35 -45.39
CA GLU A 323 17.98 -15.81 -45.51
C GLU A 323 17.97 -16.54 -44.16
N ASN A 324 18.79 -16.11 -43.20
CA ASN A 324 19.04 -16.87 -41.96
C ASN A 324 18.56 -16.20 -40.68
N CYS A 325 18.25 -14.91 -40.67
CA CYS A 325 17.82 -14.20 -39.46
C CYS A 325 16.34 -13.78 -39.50
N THR A 326 15.69 -13.85 -40.67
CA THR A 326 14.28 -13.44 -40.84
C THR A 326 13.30 -14.24 -40.00
N PHE A 327 13.55 -15.54 -39.79
CA PHE A 327 12.70 -16.38 -38.95
C PHE A 327 12.68 -15.88 -37.49
N LEU A 328 13.86 -15.62 -36.90
CA LEU A 328 13.96 -15.12 -35.52
C LEU A 328 13.40 -13.70 -35.39
N LEU A 329 13.68 -12.83 -36.36
CA LEU A 329 13.13 -11.47 -36.37
C LEU A 329 11.61 -11.50 -36.44
N LYS A 330 11.03 -12.38 -37.26
CA LYS A 330 9.58 -12.59 -37.34
C LYS A 330 9.01 -13.05 -36.00
N ILE A 331 9.62 -14.07 -35.37
CA ILE A 331 9.22 -14.57 -34.05
C ILE A 331 9.24 -13.43 -33.01
N SER A 332 10.33 -12.67 -32.93
CA SER A 332 10.46 -11.55 -31.98
C SER A 332 9.51 -10.38 -32.24
N SER A 333 9.07 -10.20 -33.49
CA SER A 333 8.11 -9.16 -33.91
C SER A 333 6.64 -9.58 -33.81
N THR A 334 6.35 -10.83 -33.43
CA THR A 334 4.98 -11.36 -33.39
C THR A 334 4.13 -10.59 -32.37
N GLU A 335 2.97 -10.09 -32.79
CA GLU A 335 2.03 -9.36 -31.94
C GLU A 335 1.56 -10.23 -30.76
N ASN A 336 1.43 -9.64 -29.56
CA ASN A 336 1.01 -10.30 -28.31
C ASN A 336 1.96 -11.39 -27.76
N SER A 337 3.17 -11.54 -28.32
CA SER A 337 4.15 -12.52 -27.86
C SER A 337 4.87 -12.14 -26.55
N GLY A 338 4.85 -10.85 -26.17
CA GLY A 338 5.64 -10.34 -25.05
C GLY A 338 7.15 -10.27 -25.32
N LEU A 339 7.60 -10.55 -26.55
CA LEU A 339 9.01 -10.61 -26.95
C LEU A 339 9.59 -9.26 -27.42
N HIS A 340 8.83 -8.17 -27.30
CA HIS A 340 9.31 -6.82 -27.64
C HIS A 340 10.47 -6.32 -26.77
N VAL A 341 10.79 -7.04 -25.68
CA VAL A 341 11.92 -6.73 -24.81
C VAL A 341 13.26 -7.02 -25.51
N PHE A 342 13.28 -7.87 -26.54
CA PHE A 342 14.50 -8.23 -27.26
C PHE A 342 14.75 -7.29 -28.45
N SER A 343 16.01 -6.91 -28.63
CA SER A 343 16.48 -6.07 -29.74
C SER A 343 17.61 -6.78 -30.50
N PHE A 344 17.30 -7.94 -31.09
CA PHE A 344 18.25 -8.75 -31.87
C PHE A 344 18.89 -7.99 -33.04
N LEU A 345 18.16 -7.07 -33.67
CA LEU A 345 18.70 -6.26 -34.77
C LEU A 345 19.86 -5.37 -34.29
N ALA A 346 19.67 -4.62 -33.20
CA ALA A 346 20.68 -3.70 -32.70
C ALA A 346 21.79 -4.43 -31.93
N ASN A 347 21.42 -5.31 -31.00
CA ASN A 347 22.33 -5.84 -30.00
C ASN A 347 23.05 -7.12 -30.46
N SER A 348 22.53 -7.81 -31.47
CA SER A 348 23.19 -9.00 -32.04
C SER A 348 23.74 -8.70 -33.44
N ILE A 349 22.88 -8.32 -34.39
CA ILE A 349 23.25 -8.20 -35.80
C ILE A 349 24.16 -7.00 -36.04
N LEU A 350 23.68 -5.78 -35.76
CA LEU A 350 24.45 -4.55 -36.00
C LEU A 350 25.73 -4.50 -35.14
N LYS A 351 25.66 -4.98 -33.89
CA LYS A 351 26.81 -5.08 -33.00
C LYS A 351 27.92 -5.97 -33.58
N GLU A 352 27.58 -7.13 -34.15
CA GLU A 352 28.56 -8.03 -34.76
C GLU A 352 29.11 -7.51 -36.08
N VAL A 353 28.25 -6.95 -36.93
CA VAL A 353 28.71 -6.34 -38.20
C VAL A 353 29.69 -5.20 -37.93
N LEU A 354 29.39 -4.34 -36.96
CA LEU A 354 30.28 -3.25 -36.56
C LEU A 354 31.59 -3.77 -35.95
N TYR A 355 31.52 -4.85 -35.15
CA TYR A 355 32.71 -5.50 -34.60
C TYR A 355 33.60 -6.09 -35.72
N ALA A 356 33.01 -6.81 -36.67
CA ALA A 356 33.72 -7.42 -37.78
C ALA A 356 34.36 -6.39 -38.72
N ILE A 357 33.70 -5.25 -38.97
CA ILE A 357 34.30 -4.18 -39.78
C ILE A 357 35.50 -3.54 -39.06
N LYS A 358 35.39 -3.31 -37.74
CA LYS A 358 36.49 -2.73 -36.96
C LYS A 358 37.74 -3.62 -36.94
N GLU A 359 37.56 -4.92 -36.73
CA GLU A 359 38.66 -5.87 -36.62
C GLU A 359 39.18 -6.34 -38.00
N GLY A 360 38.28 -6.59 -38.96
CA GLY A 360 38.63 -7.11 -40.28
C GLY A 360 39.12 -6.04 -41.26
N LYS A 361 38.65 -4.79 -41.13
CA LYS A 361 39.00 -3.66 -42.02
C LYS A 361 39.16 -2.35 -41.21
N PRO A 362 40.21 -2.23 -40.37
CA PRO A 362 40.43 -1.01 -39.56
C PRO A 362 40.66 0.25 -40.41
N GLY A 363 41.09 0.08 -41.67
CA GLY A 363 41.24 1.16 -42.65
C GLY A 363 39.92 1.79 -43.12
N ALA A 364 38.80 1.07 -43.01
CA ALA A 364 37.49 1.52 -43.51
C ALA A 364 36.93 2.76 -42.78
N PHE A 365 37.30 2.92 -41.50
CA PHE A 365 36.95 4.08 -40.67
C PHE A 365 38.11 5.07 -40.50
N SER A 366 39.22 4.88 -41.21
CA SER A 366 40.41 5.73 -41.04
C SER A 366 40.18 7.11 -41.68
N PRO A 367 40.28 8.21 -40.90
CA PRO A 367 40.19 9.57 -41.46
C PRO A 367 41.38 9.91 -42.36
N GLY A 368 42.43 9.07 -42.39
CA GLY A 368 43.61 9.23 -43.25
C GLY A 368 43.35 8.96 -44.74
N ARG A 369 42.17 8.45 -45.13
CA ARG A 369 41.76 8.24 -46.53
C ARG A 369 40.38 8.86 -46.81
N PRO A 370 40.30 10.18 -47.05
CA PRO A 370 39.03 10.91 -47.11
C PRO A 370 38.06 10.44 -48.20
N THR A 371 38.56 9.96 -49.35
CA THR A 371 37.74 9.49 -50.47
C THR A 371 37.11 8.13 -50.20
N GLU A 372 37.87 7.19 -49.62
CA GLU A 372 37.38 5.88 -49.19
C GLU A 372 36.43 6.01 -47.99
N PHE A 373 36.75 6.88 -47.04
CA PHE A 373 35.88 7.20 -45.91
C PHE A 373 34.54 7.78 -46.36
N LEU A 374 34.52 8.75 -47.29
CA LEU A 374 33.28 9.33 -47.81
C LEU A 374 32.44 8.32 -48.61
N ARG A 375 33.10 7.42 -49.36
CA ARG A 375 32.42 6.35 -50.10
C ARG A 375 31.77 5.35 -49.15
N ASN A 376 32.50 4.92 -48.12
CA ASN A 376 32.02 4.00 -47.10
C ASN A 376 30.91 4.62 -46.24
N TYR A 377 31.03 5.90 -45.88
CA TYR A 377 30.01 6.65 -45.15
C TYR A 377 28.70 6.80 -45.94
N LYS A 378 28.76 6.88 -47.28
CA LYS A 378 27.56 6.91 -48.13
C LYS A 378 26.91 5.53 -48.33
N ALA A 379 27.65 4.45 -48.07
CA ALA A 379 27.19 3.08 -48.24
C ALA A 379 26.63 2.45 -46.95
N SER A 380 27.07 2.93 -45.78
CA SER A 380 26.47 2.67 -44.46
C SER A 380 25.10 3.33 -44.31
#